data_AF-A0A2E2FGK6-F1
#
_entry.id   AF-A0A2E2FGK6-F1
#
_cell.length_a   1.000
_cell.length_b   1.000
_cell.length_c   1.000
_cell.angle_alpha   90.00
_cell.angle_beta   90.00
_cell.angle_gamma   90.00
#
_symmetry.space_group_name_H-M   'P 1'
#
loop_
_entity.id
_entity.type
_entity.pdbx_description
1 polymer ?
#
loop_
_entity_poly.entity_id
_entity_poly.type
_entity_poly.pdbx_seq_one_letter_code
_entity_poly.pdbx_strand_id
1 'polypeptide(L)'
;MIWLPSLAITLFYIPNALDKLIHHNQTGKVVESSAVMITAGVYLLIGIALFIYQKTLLIGTIMLVLYMTLIVSIHMYKGKPAEIVMLILMVTIFAAYIRKPQLFHQKSD
;
A
#
# COMPACT_ATOMS: atom_id res chain seq x y z
N MET A 1 9.52 9.39 16.92
CA MET A 1 8.46 9.75 15.95
C MET A 1 8.63 9.18 14.54
N ILE A 2 9.83 8.70 14.14
CA ILE A 2 10.12 8.15 12.79
C ILE A 2 9.17 7.00 12.35
N TRP A 3 8.66 6.21 13.30
CA TRP A 3 7.81 5.05 13.03
C TRP A 3 6.32 5.36 12.94
N LEU A 4 5.86 6.55 13.35
CA LEU A 4 4.44 6.87 13.41
C LEU A 4 3.75 6.75 12.03
N PRO A 5 4.31 7.27 10.92
CA PRO A 5 3.72 7.10 9.59
C PRO A 5 3.69 5.63 9.16
N SER A 6 4.73 4.87 9.50
CA SER A 6 4.82 3.43 9.20
C SER A 6 3.76 2.63 9.95
N LEU A 7 3.52 2.95 11.22
CA LEU A 7 2.50 2.30 12.03
C LEU A 7 1.09 2.63 11.50
N ALA A 8 0.83 3.88 11.13
CA ALA A 8 -0.44 4.29 10.52
C ALA A 8 -0.74 3.52 9.23
N ILE A 9 0.22 3.39 8.31
CA ILE A 9 -0.01 2.63 7.07
C ILE A 9 -0.15 1.13 7.32
N THR A 10 0.57 0.57 8.29
CA THR A 10 0.43 -0.85 8.65
C THR A 10 -0.97 -1.13 9.19
N LEU A 11 -1.48 -0.27 10.06
CA LEU A 11 -2.85 -0.35 10.59
C LEU A 11 -3.91 -0.15 9.50
N PHE A 12 -3.60 0.56 8.41
CA PHE A 12 -4.50 0.67 7.26
C PHE A 12 -4.42 -0.58 6.36
N TYR A 13 -3.23 -1.01 5.98
CA TYR A 13 -3.04 -2.06 4.99
C TYR A 13 -3.36 -3.47 5.54
N ILE A 14 -3.11 -3.76 6.82
CA ILE A 14 -3.38 -5.09 7.38
C ILE A 14 -4.89 -5.42 7.32
N PRO A 15 -5.80 -4.60 7.88
CA PRO A 15 -7.23 -4.87 7.78
C PRO A 15 -7.72 -4.91 6.33
N ASN A 16 -7.19 -4.03 5.48
CA ASN A 16 -7.53 -3.99 4.04
C ASN A 16 -7.08 -5.25 3.27
N ALA A 17 -5.97 -5.87 3.68
CA ALA A 17 -5.49 -7.12 3.12
C ALA A 17 -6.30 -8.31 3.64
N LEU A 18 -6.57 -8.34 4.96
CA LEU A 18 -7.38 -9.39 5.58
C LEU A 18 -8.81 -9.40 5.03
N ASP A 19 -9.42 -8.24 4.83
CA ASP A 19 -10.74 -8.13 4.20
C ASP A 19 -10.77 -8.76 2.80
N LYS A 20 -9.68 -8.58 2.03
CA LYS A 20 -9.57 -9.17 0.69
C LYS A 20 -9.41 -10.68 0.69
N LEU A 21 -8.83 -11.24 1.75
CA LEU A 21 -8.65 -12.69 1.89
C LEU A 21 -9.91 -13.36 2.44
N ILE A 22 -10.52 -12.77 3.47
CA ILE A 22 -11.67 -13.35 4.18
C ILE A 22 -12.97 -13.09 3.42
N HIS A 23 -13.17 -11.88 2.88
CA HIS A 23 -14.39 -11.46 2.20
C HIS A 23 -14.18 -11.28 0.69
N HIS A 24 -13.54 -12.26 0.05
CA HIS A 24 -13.19 -12.23 -1.38
C HIS A 24 -14.38 -12.40 -2.33
N ASN A 25 -15.51 -12.96 -1.85
CA ASN A 25 -16.68 -13.30 -2.68
C ASN A 25 -17.82 -12.26 -2.59
N GLN A 26 -17.53 -11.03 -2.18
CA GLN A 26 -18.54 -9.97 -2.04
C GLN A 26 -18.83 -9.29 -3.39
N THR A 27 -20.11 -9.28 -3.79
CA THR A 27 -20.64 -8.56 -4.95
C THR A 27 -20.68 -7.04 -4.68
N GLY A 28 -20.47 -6.21 -5.71
CA GLY A 28 -20.43 -4.74 -5.57
C GLY A 28 -19.07 -4.15 -5.18
N LYS A 29 -18.02 -4.98 -5.04
CA LYS A 29 -16.65 -4.50 -4.83
C LYS A 29 -16.07 -3.85 -6.09
N VAL A 30 -15.05 -3.03 -5.87
CA VAL A 30 -14.32 -2.32 -6.93
C VAL A 30 -13.72 -3.31 -7.95
N VAL A 31 -13.39 -4.54 -7.54
CA VAL A 31 -13.00 -5.65 -8.42
C VAL A 31 -13.82 -6.87 -8.02
N GLU A 32 -14.60 -7.42 -8.95
CA GLU A 32 -15.56 -8.52 -8.70
C GLU A 32 -14.98 -9.91 -9.03
N SER A 33 -13.67 -10.07 -8.88
CA SER A 33 -12.99 -11.35 -9.07
C SER A 33 -12.35 -11.81 -7.77
N SER A 34 -12.85 -12.91 -7.23
CA SER A 34 -12.33 -13.57 -6.03
C SER A 34 -10.83 -13.86 -6.14
N ALA A 35 -10.39 -14.34 -7.30
CA ALA A 35 -8.97 -14.63 -7.54
C ALA A 35 -8.12 -13.36 -7.44
N VAL A 36 -8.53 -12.27 -8.10
CA VAL A 36 -7.80 -10.99 -8.07
C VAL A 36 -7.77 -10.41 -6.66
N MET A 37 -8.88 -10.51 -5.92
CA MET A 37 -8.95 -10.07 -4.53
C MET A 37 -8.00 -10.83 -3.62
N ILE A 38 -8.00 -12.17 -3.69
CA ILE A 38 -7.09 -13.00 -2.88
C ILE A 38 -5.64 -12.67 -3.21
N THR A 39 -5.28 -12.61 -4.51
CA THR A 39 -3.94 -12.24 -4.94
C THR A 39 -3.54 -10.86 -4.42
N ALA A 40 -4.44 -9.86 -4.50
CA ALA A 40 -4.20 -8.53 -3.96
C ALA A 40 -4.00 -8.53 -2.43
N GLY A 41 -4.75 -9.35 -1.69
CA GLY A 41 -4.59 -9.53 -0.25
C GLY A 41 -3.20 -10.09 0.11
N VAL A 42 -2.79 -11.18 -0.55
CA VAL A 42 -1.46 -11.77 -0.34
C VAL A 42 -0.34 -10.79 -0.72
N TYR A 43 -0.49 -10.12 -1.87
CA TYR A 43 0.46 -9.11 -2.34
C TYR A 43 0.66 -7.99 -1.32
N LEU A 44 -0.43 -7.48 -0.73
CA LEU A 44 -0.38 -6.48 0.34
C LEU A 44 0.35 -6.99 1.58
N LEU A 45 0.06 -8.20 2.06
CA LEU A 45 0.73 -8.75 3.24
C LEU A 45 2.24 -8.88 3.05
N ILE A 46 2.68 -9.36 1.88
CA ILE A 46 4.10 -9.43 1.53
C ILE A 46 4.71 -8.02 1.47
N GLY A 47 4.01 -7.08 0.82
CA GLY A 47 4.45 -5.68 0.74
C GLY A 47 4.65 -5.04 2.11
N ILE A 48 3.71 -5.24 3.04
CA ILE A 48 3.79 -4.76 4.43
C ILE A 48 4.97 -5.40 5.16
N ALA A 49 5.14 -6.73 5.06
CA ALA A 49 6.23 -7.44 5.73
C ALA A 49 7.60 -6.93 5.26
N LEU A 50 7.77 -6.76 3.94
CA LEU A 50 8.98 -6.21 3.35
C LEU A 50 9.18 -4.74 3.72
N PHE A 51 8.11 -3.95 3.80
CA PHE A 51 8.16 -2.54 4.16
C PHE A 51 8.63 -2.34 5.61
N ILE A 52 8.14 -3.15 6.56
CA ILE A 52 8.52 -3.06 7.98
C ILE A 52 9.99 -3.40 8.17
N TYR A 53 10.54 -4.36 7.42
CA TYR A 53 11.93 -4.77 7.57
C TYR A 53 12.91 -3.80 6.88
N GLN A 54 13.88 -3.27 7.63
CA GLN A 54 14.72 -2.15 7.19
C GLN A 54 15.57 -2.44 5.93
N LYS A 55 16.02 -3.70 5.74
CA LYS A 55 16.80 -4.07 4.54
C LYS A 55 15.94 -4.11 3.27
N THR A 56 14.67 -4.46 3.39
CA THR A 56 13.73 -4.64 2.27
C THR A 56 12.74 -3.48 2.14
N LEU A 57 12.90 -2.42 2.94
CA LEU A 57 12.00 -1.27 3.00
C LEU A 57 11.66 -0.70 1.62
N LEU A 58 12.66 -0.54 0.75
CA LEU A 58 12.47 0.01 -0.59
C LEU A 58 11.59 -0.91 -1.45
N ILE A 59 11.83 -2.22 -1.41
CA ILE A 59 11.04 -3.21 -2.17
C ILE A 59 9.59 -3.20 -1.67
N GLY A 60 9.38 -3.24 -0.35
CA GLY A 60 8.05 -3.14 0.23
C GLY A 60 7.34 -1.84 -0.14
N THR A 61 8.06 -0.72 -0.14
CA THR A 61 7.53 0.59 -0.57
C THR A 61 7.09 0.55 -2.03
N ILE A 62 7.93 0.06 -2.94
CA ILE A 62 7.60 -0.05 -4.37
C ILE A 62 6.34 -0.90 -4.56
N MET A 63 6.25 -2.03 -3.86
CA MET A 63 5.07 -2.90 -3.93
C MET A 63 3.80 -2.16 -3.46
N LEU A 64 3.84 -1.55 -2.27
CA LEU A 64 2.68 -0.86 -1.70
C LEU A 64 2.26 0.36 -2.54
N VAL A 65 3.23 1.10 -3.09
CA VAL A 65 2.99 2.22 -4.00
C VAL A 65 2.37 1.75 -5.31
N LEU A 66 2.94 0.71 -5.95
CA LEU A 66 2.39 0.15 -7.18
C LEU A 66 0.93 -0.29 -6.99
N TYR A 67 0.67 -1.02 -5.90
CA TYR A 67 -0.68 -1.43 -5.55
C TYR A 67 -1.62 -0.23 -5.41
N MET A 68 -1.25 0.78 -4.63
CA MET A 68 -2.13 1.94 -4.40
C MET A 68 -2.35 2.77 -5.66
N THR A 69 -1.33 2.93 -6.51
CA THR A 69 -1.49 3.59 -7.80
C THR A 69 -2.53 2.87 -8.66
N LEU A 70 -2.50 1.53 -8.73
CA LEU A 70 -3.54 0.77 -9.42
C LEU A 70 -4.92 0.98 -8.79
N ILE A 71 -5.03 0.98 -7.46
CA ILE A 71 -6.31 1.23 -6.78
C ILE A 71 -6.85 2.63 -7.06
N VAL A 72 -5.99 3.67 -7.07
CA VAL A 72 -6.37 5.03 -7.47
C VAL A 72 -6.93 5.04 -8.89
N SER A 73 -6.22 4.42 -9.84
CA SER A 73 -6.69 4.32 -11.23
C SER A 73 -8.05 3.64 -11.33
N ILE A 74 -8.28 2.55 -10.59
CA ILE A 74 -9.59 1.86 -10.62
C ILE A 74 -10.70 2.73 -9.98
N HIS A 75 -10.41 3.48 -8.91
CA HIS A 75 -11.38 4.40 -8.32
C HIS A 75 -11.78 5.50 -9.30
N MET A 76 -10.78 6.14 -9.93
CA MET A 76 -11.03 7.17 -10.94
C MET A 76 -11.82 6.61 -12.13
N TYR A 77 -11.43 5.45 -12.66
CA TYR A 77 -12.13 4.80 -13.77
C TYR A 77 -13.59 4.48 -13.44
N LYS A 78 -13.87 4.06 -12.19
CA LYS A 78 -15.23 3.75 -11.72
C LYS A 78 -15.99 4.96 -11.16
N GLY A 79 -15.45 6.17 -11.27
CA GLY A 79 -16.06 7.39 -10.73
C GLY A 79 -16.24 7.38 -9.20
N LYS A 80 -15.44 6.60 -8.48
CA LYS A 80 -15.46 6.53 -7.01
C LYS A 80 -14.48 7.56 -6.41
N PRO A 81 -14.75 8.08 -5.20
CA PRO A 81 -13.83 8.98 -4.51
C PRO A 81 -12.42 8.37 -4.39
N ALA A 82 -11.40 9.10 -4.83
CA ALA A 82 -10.01 8.62 -4.88
C ALA A 82 -9.09 9.39 -3.91
N GLU A 83 -9.55 10.48 -3.33
CA GLU A 83 -8.80 11.41 -2.50
C GLU A 83 -8.16 10.71 -1.30
N ILE A 84 -8.93 9.91 -0.58
CA ILE A 84 -8.44 9.16 0.59
C ILE A 84 -7.37 8.16 0.16
N VAL A 85 -7.56 7.48 -0.98
CA VAL A 85 -6.59 6.49 -1.50
C VAL A 85 -5.29 7.18 -1.92
N MET A 86 -5.38 8.34 -2.57
CA MET A 86 -4.22 9.17 -2.92
C MET A 86 -3.46 9.68 -1.69
N LEU A 87 -4.17 10.06 -0.63
CA LEU A 87 -3.54 10.44 0.64
C LEU A 87 -2.76 9.27 1.24
N ILE A 88 -3.33 8.06 1.25
CA ILE A 88 -2.62 6.89 1.77
C ILE A 88 -1.39 6.57 0.92
N LEU A 89 -1.50 6.66 -0.41
CA LEU A 89 -0.35 6.52 -1.31
C LEU A 89 0.76 7.50 -0.94
N MET A 90 0.42 8.77 -0.72
CA MET A 90 1.38 9.81 -0.36
C MET A 90 2.01 9.56 1.02
N VAL A 91 1.21 9.14 2.01
CA VAL A 91 1.71 8.77 3.34
C VAL A 91 2.67 7.57 3.27
N THR A 92 2.41 6.59 2.40
CA THR A 92 3.33 5.45 2.20
C THR A 92 4.70 5.90 1.69
N ILE A 93 4.74 6.83 0.73
CA ILE A 93 5.99 7.41 0.22
C ILE A 93 6.70 8.19 1.33
N PHE A 94 5.99 9.04 2.06
CA PHE A 94 6.57 9.80 3.17
C PHE A 94 7.07 8.90 4.30
N ALA A 95 6.37 7.82 4.61
CA ALA A 95 6.80 6.85 5.62
C ALA A 95 8.13 6.19 5.23
N ALA A 96 8.31 5.86 3.96
CA ALA A 96 9.57 5.34 3.44
C ALA A 96 10.69 6.40 3.51
N TYR A 97 10.39 7.63 3.07
CA TYR A 97 11.33 8.75 3.09
C TYR A 97 11.83 9.05 4.51
N ILE A 98 10.93 9.16 5.49
CA ILE A 98 11.27 9.44 6.88
C ILE A 98 12.12 8.31 7.50
N ARG A 99 11.85 7.05 7.15
CA ARG A 99 12.61 5.90 7.66
C ARG A 99 13.99 5.75 7.04
N LYS A 100 14.18 6.16 5.79
CA LYS A 100 15.47 6.05 5.10
C LYS A 100 15.67 7.20 4.09
N PRO A 101 15.92 8.43 4.57
CA PRO A 101 16.02 9.61 3.70
C PRO A 101 17.20 9.55 2.73
N GLN A 102 18.23 8.75 3.07
CA GLN A 102 19.39 8.48 2.22
C GLN A 102 19.05 7.76 0.91
N LEU A 103 17.88 7.10 0.81
CA LEU A 103 17.42 6.53 -0.46
C LEU A 103 17.04 7.61 -1.48
N PHE A 104 16.80 8.84 -1.02
CA PHE A 104 16.26 9.93 -1.83
C PHE A 104 17.21 11.13 -1.91
N HIS A 105 18.22 11.19 -1.05
CA HIS A 105 19.32 12.13 -1.21
C HIS A 105 20.40 11.48 -2.07
N GLN A 106 20.58 12.01 -3.28
CA GLN A 106 21.74 11.71 -4.09
C GLN A 106 22.98 12.17 -3.31
N LYS A 107 23.96 11.27 -3.16
CA LYS A 107 25.24 11.66 -2.58
C LYS A 107 25.87 12.66 -3.54
N SER A 108 25.86 13.93 -3.18
CA SER A 108 26.69 14.93 -3.83
C SER A 108 28.13 14.56 -3.48
N ASP A 109 28.81 13.88 -4.41
CA ASP A 109 30.26 13.70 -4.35
C ASP A 109 30.98 15.03 -4.62
#